data_AF-A0A9N9VVW7-F1
#
_entry.id   AF-A0A9N9VVW7-F1
#
_cell.length_a   1.000
_cell.length_b   1.000
_cell.length_c   1.000
_cell.angle_alpha   90.00
_cell.angle_beta   90.00
_cell.angle_gamma   90.00
#
_symmetry.space_group_name_H-M   'P 1'
#
loop_
_entity.id
_entity.type
_entity.pdbx_description
1 polymer ?
#
loop_
_entity_poly.entity_id
_entity_poly.type
_entity_poly.pdbx_seq_one_letter_code
_entity_poly.pdbx_strand_id
1 'polypeptide(L)'
;MTISLGLSPQGSAAVPTKLSKNDVSPSPTFTSSKHLNYSPPSKTDRGIQSHAPFIYNAWKAPETLRIISNLADIDVVRVFDYDIAHINVSGPSIPDLSPLPEDRVGNPRAEDKNDVIVSWHNDSYAFVCVTMLSDCTGMVGGETALRTAEGNVIKVQGPQRGYAAVLQEHYIDHQALRALEGTESLSIVTAFRARSSEVRDDTILKLVRPISNIDELYNEYAQYRFGMLEDRFRRRRKGVDQSILSKAPFDVKETRAFIREQIKFLEQMEEQIMEEDDWKKLYNGS
;
A
#
# COMPACT_ATOMS: atom_id res chain seq x y z
N MET A 1 -2.74 7.04 -15.41
CA MET A 1 -4.04 6.84 -16.11
C MET A 1 -5.04 6.45 -15.04
N THR A 2 -5.88 7.38 -14.57
CA THR A 2 -6.85 7.10 -13.50
C THR A 2 -8.14 6.61 -14.14
N ILE A 3 -8.48 5.33 -13.93
CA ILE A 3 -9.75 4.76 -14.39
C ILE A 3 -10.64 4.63 -13.15
N SER A 4 -11.72 5.40 -13.12
CA SER A 4 -12.72 5.38 -12.04
C SER A 4 -13.90 4.51 -12.49
N LEU A 5 -14.21 3.44 -11.74
CA LEU A 5 -15.37 2.58 -11.99
C LEU A 5 -16.35 2.68 -10.81
N GLY A 6 -17.62 2.92 -11.11
CA GLY A 6 -18.69 3.04 -10.12
C GLY A 6 -19.25 1.69 -9.72
N LEU A 7 -19.26 1.41 -8.42
CA LEU A 7 -20.05 0.31 -7.87
C LEU A 7 -21.51 0.75 -7.75
N SER A 8 -22.44 -0.12 -8.17
CA SER A 8 -23.89 0.14 -8.13
C SER A 8 -24.37 0.46 -6.71
N PRO A 9 -25.30 1.42 -6.49
CA PRO A 9 -25.72 1.88 -5.17
C PRO A 9 -26.41 0.83 -4.27
N GLN A 10 -26.73 -0.36 -4.78
CA GLN A 10 -27.60 -1.32 -4.09
C GLN A 10 -26.88 -2.25 -3.08
N GLY A 11 -25.57 -2.13 -2.88
CA GLY A 11 -24.81 -2.93 -1.90
C GLY A 11 -24.46 -2.21 -0.58
N SER A 12 -24.78 -0.93 -0.45
CA SER A 12 -24.36 -0.09 0.69
C SER A 12 -25.34 -0.19 1.87
N ALA A 13 -25.30 -1.31 2.58
CA ALA A 13 -25.92 -1.44 3.89
C ALA A 13 -25.02 -2.24 4.84
N ALA A 14 -23.75 -1.85 4.94
CA ALA A 14 -22.96 -2.15 6.13
C ALA A 14 -23.24 -1.04 7.15
N VAL A 15 -23.96 -1.39 8.22
CA VAL A 15 -24.21 -0.51 9.36
C VAL A 15 -22.85 -0.07 9.92
N PRO A 16 -22.51 1.23 9.97
CA PRO A 16 -21.28 1.66 10.61
C PRO A 16 -21.43 1.48 12.12
N THR A 17 -20.77 0.46 12.67
CA THR A 17 -20.57 0.36 14.12
C THR A 17 -19.69 1.55 14.53
N LYS A 18 -20.20 2.42 15.40
CA LYS A 18 -19.45 3.57 15.94
C LYS A 18 -18.17 3.08 16.60
N LEU A 19 -17.01 3.32 15.98
CA LEU A 19 -15.70 3.19 16.63
C LEU A 19 -15.58 4.28 17.70
N SER A 20 -15.20 3.90 18.92
CA SER A 20 -15.12 4.82 20.06
C SER A 20 -13.68 5.28 20.30
N LYS A 21 -13.50 6.43 20.93
CA LYS A 21 -12.18 7.01 21.27
C LYS A 21 -11.28 6.09 22.11
N ASN A 22 -11.81 5.02 22.70
CA ASN A 22 -11.07 4.13 23.58
C ASN A 22 -10.36 2.97 22.85
N ASP A 23 -10.55 2.83 21.53
CA ASP A 23 -9.95 1.74 20.73
C ASP A 23 -8.56 2.11 20.14
N VAL A 24 -7.95 3.21 20.61
CA VAL A 24 -6.72 3.81 20.04
C VAL A 24 -5.55 3.70 21.02
N SER A 25 -4.50 2.94 20.68
CA SER A 25 -3.23 2.98 21.41
C SER A 25 -2.41 4.22 21.03
N PRO A 26 -1.75 4.91 21.98
CA PRO A 26 -0.92 6.06 21.67
C PRO A 26 0.41 5.60 21.06
N SER A 27 0.52 5.67 19.73
CA SER A 27 1.81 5.54 19.02
C SER A 27 2.56 6.89 19.05
N PRO A 28 3.90 6.88 19.12
CA PRO A 28 4.69 8.11 19.15
C PRO A 28 4.53 8.88 17.83
N THR A 29 4.47 10.20 17.98
CA THR A 29 4.16 11.21 16.98
C THR A 29 4.94 11.07 15.67
N PHE A 30 4.22 10.67 14.61
CA PHE A 30 4.52 11.05 13.24
C PHE A 30 3.38 11.95 12.75
N THR A 31 3.73 13.07 12.14
CA THR A 31 2.82 14.17 11.83
C THR A 31 1.67 13.76 10.90
N SER A 32 0.44 14.14 11.28
CA SER A 32 -0.69 14.54 10.42
C SER A 32 -1.56 13.47 9.73
N SER A 33 -1.12 12.21 9.61
CA SER A 33 -2.01 11.09 9.25
C SER A 33 -2.06 10.06 10.38
N LYS A 34 -3.21 9.89 11.04
CA LYS A 34 -3.42 8.67 11.81
C LYS A 34 -3.78 7.59 10.80
N HIS A 35 -2.77 6.87 10.31
CA HIS A 35 -2.99 5.52 9.80
C HIS A 35 -3.57 4.73 10.97
N LEU A 36 -4.89 4.58 10.99
CA LEU A 36 -5.55 3.60 11.87
C LEU A 36 -5.31 2.25 11.23
N ASN A 37 -4.06 1.80 11.34
CA ASN A 37 -3.81 0.38 11.41
C ASN A 37 -4.49 -0.04 12.70
N TYR A 38 -5.69 -0.62 12.58
CA TYR A 38 -6.29 -1.35 13.67
C TYR A 38 -5.33 -2.49 14.01
N SER A 39 -4.41 -2.22 14.93
CA SER A 39 -3.61 -3.21 15.63
C SER A 39 -4.30 -3.42 16.98
N PRO A 40 -5.12 -4.47 17.12
CA PRO A 40 -5.82 -4.73 18.37
C PRO A 40 -4.82 -4.92 19.51
N PRO A 41 -5.14 -4.46 20.73
CA PRO A 41 -4.26 -4.54 21.89
C PRO A 41 -4.25 -5.95 22.47
N SER A 42 -3.77 -6.95 21.72
CA SER A 42 -3.48 -8.27 22.27
C SER A 42 -2.66 -9.10 21.30
N LYS A 43 -1.62 -9.75 21.82
CA LYS A 43 -0.97 -10.90 21.18
C LYS A 43 -2.08 -11.88 20.80
N THR A 44 -2.24 -12.15 19.51
CA THR A 44 -3.33 -12.92 18.85
C THR A 44 -4.68 -12.21 18.71
N ASP A 45 -4.81 -11.25 17.78
CA ASP A 45 -6.06 -11.15 17.02
C ASP A 45 -5.80 -10.66 15.58
N ARG A 46 -6.24 -11.46 14.61
CA ARG A 46 -5.74 -11.45 13.23
C ARG A 46 -6.54 -10.52 12.31
N GLY A 47 -5.99 -9.35 12.01
CA GLY A 47 -6.27 -8.57 10.78
C GLY A 47 -7.75 -8.32 10.45
N ILE A 48 -8.03 -7.68 9.30
CA ILE A 48 -9.42 -7.36 8.93
C ILE A 48 -10.33 -8.59 8.74
N GLN A 49 -9.76 -9.81 8.72
CA GLN A 49 -10.49 -11.07 8.56
C GLN A 49 -11.46 -11.34 9.72
N SER A 50 -11.05 -11.17 10.97
CA SER A 50 -11.91 -11.41 12.14
C SER A 50 -12.93 -10.29 12.34
N HIS A 51 -12.56 -9.05 11.98
CA HIS A 51 -13.38 -7.86 12.22
C HIS A 51 -14.34 -7.50 11.07
N ALA A 52 -13.96 -7.77 9.82
CA ALA A 52 -14.76 -7.48 8.64
C ALA A 52 -14.61 -8.59 7.58
N PRO A 53 -15.15 -9.80 7.83
CA PRO A 53 -15.01 -10.95 6.94
C PRO A 53 -15.57 -10.70 5.54
N PHE A 54 -16.59 -9.84 5.40
CA PHE A 54 -17.08 -9.40 4.10
C PHE A 54 -16.00 -8.67 3.30
N ILE A 55 -15.33 -7.68 3.90
CA ILE A 55 -14.28 -6.89 3.24
C ILE A 55 -13.09 -7.77 2.89
N TYR A 56 -12.65 -8.60 3.84
CA TYR A 56 -11.58 -9.57 3.62
C TYR A 56 -11.89 -10.49 2.44
N ASN A 57 -13.10 -11.09 2.42
CA ASN A 57 -13.50 -11.99 1.34
C ASN A 57 -13.69 -11.25 0.00
N ALA A 58 -14.19 -10.01 0.01
CA ALA A 58 -14.35 -9.20 -1.19
C ALA A 58 -13.00 -8.93 -1.88
N TRP A 59 -11.95 -8.61 -1.11
CA TRP A 59 -10.60 -8.46 -1.65
C TRP A 59 -9.95 -9.78 -2.06
N LYS A 60 -10.44 -10.91 -1.54
CA LYS A 60 -9.99 -12.25 -1.95
C LYS A 60 -10.77 -12.87 -3.10
N ALA A 61 -11.88 -12.27 -3.51
CA ALA A 61 -12.72 -12.78 -4.58
C ALA A 61 -11.93 -12.84 -5.91
N PRO A 62 -12.04 -13.94 -6.67
CA PRO A 62 -11.41 -14.05 -7.99
C PRO A 62 -11.82 -12.94 -8.95
N GLU A 63 -13.07 -12.48 -8.86
CA GLU A 63 -13.59 -11.41 -9.70
C GLU A 63 -12.92 -10.05 -9.40
N THR A 64 -12.67 -9.74 -8.12
CA THR A 64 -11.91 -8.55 -7.74
C THR A 64 -10.50 -8.60 -8.31
N LEU A 65 -9.79 -9.72 -8.13
CA LEU A 65 -8.44 -9.89 -8.68
C LEU A 65 -8.41 -9.76 -10.20
N ARG A 66 -9.42 -10.30 -10.89
CA ARG A 66 -9.57 -10.20 -12.35
C ARG A 66 -9.73 -8.74 -12.78
N ILE A 67 -10.58 -7.98 -12.11
CA ILE A 67 -10.80 -6.55 -12.41
C ILE A 67 -9.52 -5.75 -12.17
N ILE A 68 -8.87 -5.91 -11.03
CA ILE A 68 -7.62 -5.19 -10.73
C ILE A 68 -6.52 -5.57 -11.72
N SER A 69 -6.39 -6.84 -12.07
CA SER A 69 -5.39 -7.29 -13.07
C SER A 69 -5.62 -6.65 -14.44
N ASN A 70 -6.88 -6.55 -14.87
CA ASN A 70 -7.20 -5.88 -16.13
C ASN A 70 -6.89 -4.37 -16.08
N LEU A 71 -7.13 -3.71 -14.94
CA LEU A 71 -6.82 -2.28 -14.77
C LEU A 71 -5.31 -2.02 -14.69
N ALA A 72 -4.56 -2.94 -14.08
CA ALA A 72 -3.11 -2.87 -13.94
C ALA A 72 -2.35 -3.31 -15.22
N ASP A 73 -3.06 -3.86 -16.20
CA ASP A 73 -2.51 -4.48 -17.41
C ASP A 73 -1.45 -5.57 -17.12
N ILE A 74 -1.63 -6.26 -15.99
CA ILE A 74 -0.77 -7.37 -15.55
C ILE A 74 -1.55 -8.24 -14.56
N ASP A 75 -1.33 -9.56 -14.59
CA ASP A 75 -1.90 -10.46 -13.58
C ASP A 75 -1.33 -10.17 -12.20
N VAL A 76 -2.18 -9.70 -11.29
CA VAL A 76 -1.80 -9.35 -9.92
C VAL A 76 -2.39 -10.29 -8.89
N VAL A 77 -1.70 -10.33 -7.75
CA VAL A 77 -2.15 -10.90 -6.48
C VAL A 77 -1.96 -9.87 -5.39
N ARG A 78 -2.73 -9.98 -4.30
CA ARG A 78 -2.45 -9.18 -3.10
C ARG A 78 -1.04 -9.50 -2.62
N VAL A 79 -0.35 -8.52 -2.04
CA VAL A 79 1.02 -8.72 -1.56
C VAL A 79 1.03 -9.78 -0.46
N PHE A 80 0.22 -9.58 0.57
CA PHE A 80 -0.05 -10.53 1.63
C PHE A 80 -1.32 -10.13 2.40
N ASP A 81 -1.78 -10.95 3.34
CA ASP A 81 -3.10 -10.79 3.98
C ASP A 81 -3.10 -9.69 5.06
N TYR A 82 -1.95 -9.47 5.72
CA TYR A 82 -1.74 -8.46 6.76
C TYR A 82 -2.10 -7.03 6.30
N ASP A 83 -1.83 -6.69 5.04
CA ASP A 83 -2.09 -5.35 4.47
C ASP A 83 -3.40 -5.27 3.67
N ILE A 84 -4.29 -6.24 3.83
CA ILE A 84 -5.61 -6.18 3.21
C ILE A 84 -6.44 -5.09 3.90
N ALA A 85 -6.92 -4.17 3.08
CA ALA A 85 -7.89 -3.16 3.46
C ALA A 85 -7.47 -2.27 4.64
N HIS A 86 -6.23 -1.76 4.60
CA HIS A 86 -5.80 -0.73 5.53
C HIS A 86 -6.67 0.52 5.39
N ILE A 87 -6.98 1.16 6.52
CA ILE A 87 -7.94 2.27 6.56
C ILE A 87 -7.20 3.58 6.76
N ASN A 88 -7.41 4.51 5.83
CA ASN A 88 -6.97 5.89 5.97
C ASN A 88 -8.16 6.74 6.40
N VAL A 89 -7.94 7.52 7.46
CA VAL A 89 -8.91 8.48 7.99
C VAL A 89 -8.29 9.87 7.88
N SER A 90 -9.01 10.82 7.29
CA SER A 90 -8.63 12.23 7.24
C SER A 90 -9.83 13.12 7.57
N GLY A 91 -9.62 14.23 8.28
CA GLY A 91 -10.71 15.14 8.62
C GLY A 91 -10.38 16.08 9.79
N PRO A 92 -11.23 17.10 10.02
CA PRO A 92 -11.01 18.13 11.04
C PRO A 92 -11.06 17.60 12.48
N SER A 93 -11.66 16.43 12.68
CA SER A 93 -11.79 15.72 13.95
C SER A 93 -10.56 14.90 14.34
N ILE A 94 -9.53 14.81 13.49
CA ILE A 94 -8.26 14.16 13.83
C ILE A 94 -7.44 15.08 14.75
N PRO A 95 -7.16 14.66 16.00
CA PRO A 95 -6.34 15.46 16.94
C PRO A 95 -4.92 15.69 16.38
N ASP A 96 -4.33 16.84 16.70
CA ASP A 96 -2.95 17.28 16.36
C ASP A 96 -2.72 17.89 14.97
N LEU A 97 -3.78 18.23 14.23
CA LEU A 97 -3.63 19.08 13.05
C LEU A 97 -3.71 20.56 13.46
N SER A 98 -2.61 21.31 13.30
CA SER A 98 -2.58 22.76 13.53
C SER A 98 -3.64 23.47 12.66
N PRO A 99 -4.38 24.47 13.17
CA PRO A 99 -5.31 25.23 12.34
C PRO A 99 -4.56 25.91 11.19
N LEU A 100 -5.10 25.84 9.98
CA LEU A 100 -4.50 26.52 8.84
C LEU A 100 -4.79 28.02 8.88
N PRO A 101 -3.85 28.88 8.45
CA PRO A 101 -4.06 30.31 8.32
C PRO A 101 -5.32 30.64 7.48
N GLU A 102 -6.12 31.63 7.90
CA GLU A 102 -7.40 32.01 7.26
C GLU A 102 -7.26 32.36 5.76
N ASP A 103 -6.08 32.82 5.32
CA ASP A 103 -5.77 33.16 3.92
C ASP A 103 -5.50 31.93 3.03
N ARG A 104 -5.40 30.73 3.61
CA ARG A 104 -5.09 29.46 2.90
C ARG A 104 -6.28 28.50 2.83
N VAL A 105 -7.36 28.82 3.52
CA VAL A 105 -8.63 28.08 3.45
C VAL A 105 -9.14 28.12 2.01
N GLY A 106 -9.17 26.96 1.36
CA GLY A 106 -9.67 26.81 -0.02
C GLY A 106 -8.63 26.47 -1.08
N ASN A 107 -7.33 26.52 -0.80
CA ASN A 107 -6.30 26.19 -1.81
C ASN A 107 -5.01 25.65 -1.18
N PRO A 108 -5.01 24.38 -0.71
CA PRO A 108 -3.83 23.78 -0.11
C PRO A 108 -2.71 23.64 -1.15
N ARG A 109 -1.50 24.10 -0.84
CA ARG A 109 -0.36 24.07 -1.76
C ARG A 109 0.55 22.88 -1.45
N ALA A 110 0.90 22.09 -2.48
CA ALA A 110 1.79 20.93 -2.33
C ALA A 110 3.20 21.30 -1.80
N GLU A 111 3.60 22.56 -1.95
CA GLU A 111 4.89 23.10 -1.51
C GLU A 111 4.91 23.48 -0.02
N ASP A 112 3.75 23.67 0.63
CA ASP A 112 3.67 24.09 2.02
C ASP A 112 3.49 22.88 2.95
N LYS A 113 4.43 22.70 3.89
CA LYS A 113 4.41 21.59 4.85
C LYS A 113 3.17 21.57 5.74
N ASN A 114 2.50 22.70 5.96
CA ASN A 114 1.30 22.77 6.80
C ASN A 114 0.03 22.26 6.09
N ASP A 115 0.04 22.24 4.75
CA ASP A 115 -1.10 21.87 3.90
C ASP A 115 -1.11 20.36 3.54
N VAL A 116 -0.23 19.59 4.19
CA VAL A 116 0.17 18.25 3.77
C VAL A 116 -0.13 17.24 4.88
N ILE A 117 -0.81 16.16 4.51
CA ILE A 117 -1.08 15.03 5.42
C ILE A 117 0.09 14.04 5.37
N VAL A 118 0.53 13.69 4.16
CA VAL A 118 1.71 12.85 3.91
C VAL A 118 2.59 13.56 2.90
N SER A 119 3.87 13.78 3.22
CA SER A 119 4.85 14.43 2.34
C SER A 119 5.11 13.63 1.06
N TRP A 120 5.82 14.22 0.08
CA TRP A 120 6.26 13.49 -1.12
C TRP A 120 6.91 12.15 -0.76
N HIS A 121 6.36 11.06 -1.30
CA HIS A 121 6.84 9.71 -1.08
C HIS A 121 6.53 8.80 -2.27
N ASN A 122 7.22 7.66 -2.29
CA ASN A 122 6.84 6.48 -3.04
C ASN A 122 6.35 5.43 -2.05
N ASP A 123 5.29 4.75 -2.43
CA ASP A 123 4.68 3.76 -1.55
C ASP A 123 5.50 2.49 -1.45
N SER A 124 5.12 1.68 -0.46
CA SER A 124 5.78 0.41 -0.18
C SER A 124 5.59 -0.64 -1.26
N TYR A 125 4.52 -0.56 -2.05
CA TYR A 125 4.08 -1.63 -2.95
C TYR A 125 3.85 -1.16 -4.39
N ALA A 126 4.11 -2.07 -5.34
CA ALA A 126 4.05 -1.77 -6.76
C ALA A 126 2.68 -1.28 -7.24
N PHE A 127 1.60 -1.89 -6.74
CA PHE A 127 0.23 -1.51 -7.07
C PHE A 127 -0.60 -1.37 -5.81
N VAL A 128 -1.51 -0.41 -5.78
CA VAL A 128 -2.54 -0.31 -4.75
C VAL A 128 -3.91 -0.07 -5.39
N CYS A 129 -4.95 -0.46 -4.67
CA CYS A 129 -6.32 -0.06 -4.97
C CYS A 129 -6.88 0.75 -3.80
N VAL A 130 -7.19 2.01 -4.05
CA VAL A 130 -7.78 2.94 -3.09
C VAL A 130 -9.28 3.01 -3.34
N THR A 131 -10.09 2.58 -2.37
CA THR A 131 -11.56 2.60 -2.42
C THR A 131 -12.08 3.66 -1.45
N MET A 132 -12.88 4.62 -1.96
CA MET A 132 -13.45 5.66 -1.11
C MET A 132 -14.76 5.19 -0.47
N LEU A 133 -14.85 5.26 0.85
CA LEU A 133 -16.02 4.85 1.63
C LEU A 133 -16.89 6.02 2.09
N SER A 134 -16.28 7.18 2.34
CA SER A 134 -16.97 8.39 2.77
C SER A 134 -17.54 9.18 1.59
N ASP A 135 -18.61 9.92 1.85
CA ASP A 135 -19.07 10.95 0.93
C ASP A 135 -18.23 12.22 1.13
N CYS A 136 -17.35 12.47 0.16
CA CYS A 136 -16.48 13.65 0.15
C CYS A 136 -17.10 14.83 -0.61
N THR A 137 -18.42 14.84 -0.83
CA THR A 137 -19.11 15.97 -1.46
C THR A 137 -18.91 17.25 -0.64
N GLY A 138 -18.39 18.30 -1.29
CA GLY A 138 -18.08 19.57 -0.63
C GLY A 138 -16.78 19.57 0.18
N MET A 139 -16.01 18.48 0.18
CA MET A 139 -14.66 18.47 0.73
C MET A 139 -13.77 19.41 -0.09
N VAL A 140 -13.09 20.33 0.58
CA VAL A 140 -12.13 21.25 -0.03
C VAL A 140 -10.72 20.83 0.40
N GLY A 141 -9.84 20.59 -0.57
CA GLY A 141 -8.58 19.89 -0.32
C GLY A 141 -8.73 18.36 -0.36
N GLY A 142 -7.77 17.64 0.21
CA GLY A 142 -7.79 16.17 0.22
C GLY A 142 -7.42 15.51 -1.11
N GLU A 143 -6.95 16.28 -2.10
CA GLU A 143 -6.46 15.72 -3.36
C GLU A 143 -5.12 15.02 -3.18
N THR A 144 -4.86 14.04 -4.04
CA THR A 144 -3.54 13.45 -4.18
C THR A 144 -2.78 14.25 -5.22
N ALA A 145 -1.71 14.92 -4.81
CA ALA A 145 -0.76 15.52 -5.73
C ALA A 145 0.19 14.43 -6.26
N LEU A 146 0.33 14.33 -7.58
CA LEU A 146 1.23 13.42 -8.28
C LEU A 146 2.31 14.23 -8.99
N ARG A 147 3.55 13.76 -8.97
CA ARG A 147 4.64 14.33 -9.76
C ARG A 147 4.79 13.55 -11.05
N THR A 148 4.70 14.27 -12.17
CA THR A 148 4.90 13.72 -13.52
C THR A 148 6.39 13.50 -13.82
N ALA A 149 6.69 12.74 -14.87
CA ALA A 149 8.07 12.48 -15.29
C ALA A 149 8.84 13.77 -15.65
N GLU A 150 8.13 14.79 -16.14
CA GLU A 150 8.68 16.11 -16.45
C GLU A 150 8.87 17.00 -15.20
N GLY A 151 8.50 16.50 -14.02
CA GLY A 151 8.61 17.22 -12.74
C GLY A 151 7.42 18.13 -12.42
N ASN A 152 6.41 18.22 -13.29
CA ASN A 152 5.19 18.98 -13.02
C ASN A 152 4.32 18.28 -11.97
N VAL A 153 3.65 19.05 -11.11
CA VAL A 153 2.70 18.53 -10.13
C VAL A 153 1.28 18.61 -10.70
N ILE A 154 0.59 17.47 -10.75
CA ILE A 154 -0.84 17.39 -11.06
C ILE A 154 -1.61 17.02 -9.79
N LYS A 155 -2.74 17.67 -9.54
CA LYS A 155 -3.63 17.30 -8.44
C LYS A 155 -4.74 16.42 -9.00
N VAL A 156 -4.93 15.26 -8.39
CA VAL A 156 -5.99 14.31 -8.76
C VAL A 156 -6.94 14.19 -7.58
N GLN A 157 -8.20 14.49 -7.83
CA GLN A 157 -9.24 14.23 -6.86
C GLN A 157 -9.39 12.72 -6.68
N GLY A 158 -9.43 12.27 -5.42
CA GLY A 158 -9.65 10.86 -5.09
C GLY A 158 -10.98 10.33 -5.63
N PRO A 159 -11.17 9.00 -5.66
CA PRO A 159 -12.44 8.41 -6.09
C PRO A 159 -13.60 8.91 -5.24
N GLN A 160 -14.79 9.05 -5.86
CA GLN A 160 -16.03 9.34 -5.12
C GLN A 160 -16.45 8.13 -4.28
N ARG A 161 -17.34 8.33 -3.31
CA ARG A 161 -17.89 7.24 -2.49
C ARG A 161 -18.37 6.06 -3.36
N GLY A 162 -17.87 4.86 -3.09
CA GLY A 162 -18.23 3.64 -3.82
C GLY A 162 -17.44 3.46 -5.14
N TYR A 163 -16.45 4.31 -5.41
CA TYR A 163 -15.51 4.15 -6.50
C TYR A 163 -14.15 3.74 -5.95
N ALA A 164 -13.34 3.15 -6.82
CA ALA A 164 -11.97 2.80 -6.53
C ALA A 164 -11.01 3.27 -7.63
N ALA A 165 -9.77 3.53 -7.25
CA ALA A 165 -8.68 3.87 -8.16
C ALA A 165 -7.53 2.88 -7.96
N VAL A 166 -6.97 2.39 -9.07
CA VAL A 166 -5.76 1.54 -9.08
C VAL A 166 -4.56 2.39 -9.50
N LEU A 167 -3.50 2.34 -8.70
CA LEU A 167 -2.34 3.23 -8.83
C LEU A 167 -1.03 2.44 -8.71
N GLN A 168 0.02 2.90 -9.39
CA GLN A 168 1.38 2.39 -9.28
C GLN A 168 2.22 3.26 -8.33
N GLU A 169 1.81 3.33 -7.07
CA GLU A 169 2.29 4.35 -6.12
C GLU A 169 3.76 4.20 -5.71
N HIS A 170 4.36 3.01 -5.84
CA HIS A 170 5.81 2.86 -5.69
C HIS A 170 6.62 3.57 -6.78
N TYR A 171 6.05 3.76 -7.97
CA TYR A 171 6.77 4.36 -9.12
C TYR A 171 6.33 5.80 -9.41
N ILE A 172 5.33 6.30 -8.69
CA ILE A 172 4.80 7.65 -8.84
C ILE A 172 4.99 8.38 -7.52
N ASP A 173 5.83 9.40 -7.56
CA ASP A 173 5.95 10.36 -6.45
C ASP A 173 4.60 11.01 -6.21
N HIS A 174 4.10 10.86 -4.99
CA HIS A 174 2.79 11.38 -4.63
C HIS A 174 2.76 11.93 -3.21
N GLN A 175 1.71 12.71 -2.94
CA GLN A 175 1.54 13.45 -1.71
C GLN A 175 0.05 13.62 -1.44
N ALA A 176 -0.40 13.34 -0.21
CA ALA A 176 -1.79 13.55 0.19
C ALA A 176 -1.93 14.97 0.77
N LEU A 177 -2.77 15.79 0.14
CA LEU A 177 -3.07 17.14 0.63
C LEU A 177 -4.11 17.10 1.75
N ARG A 178 -4.08 18.10 2.62
CA ARG A 178 -5.01 18.20 3.73
C ARG A 178 -6.42 18.56 3.28
N ALA A 179 -7.41 17.86 3.83
CA ALA A 179 -8.80 18.29 3.77
C ALA A 179 -9.00 19.46 4.75
N LEU A 180 -9.42 20.60 4.22
CA LEU A 180 -9.51 21.88 4.93
C LEU A 180 -10.87 22.05 5.63
N GLU A 181 -11.93 21.67 4.93
CA GLU A 181 -13.32 21.80 5.36
C GLU A 181 -14.12 20.61 4.81
N GLY A 182 -15.12 20.16 5.58
CA GLY A 182 -16.05 19.11 5.17
C GLY A 182 -16.08 17.89 6.08
N THR A 183 -16.74 16.84 5.59
CA THR A 183 -16.95 15.55 6.27
C THR A 183 -15.64 14.78 6.40
N GLU A 184 -15.51 13.95 7.44
CA GLU A 184 -14.43 12.96 7.55
C GLU A 184 -14.33 12.12 6.26
N SER A 185 -13.12 12.00 5.73
CA SER A 185 -12.78 11.14 4.61
C SER A 185 -12.25 9.80 5.11
N LEU A 186 -12.84 8.72 4.60
CA LEU A 186 -12.53 7.34 4.93
C LEU A 186 -12.24 6.59 3.63
N SER A 187 -11.03 6.06 3.50
CA SER A 187 -10.66 5.19 2.38
C SER A 187 -10.08 3.87 2.86
N ILE A 188 -10.32 2.83 2.06
CA ILE A 188 -9.69 1.52 2.20
C ILE A 188 -8.65 1.39 1.11
N VAL A 189 -7.47 0.89 1.46
CA VAL A 189 -6.41 0.62 0.50
C VAL A 189 -5.98 -0.84 0.62
N THR A 190 -5.76 -1.48 -0.52
CA THR A 190 -5.22 -2.85 -0.58
C THR A 190 -4.09 -2.89 -1.59
N ALA A 191 -2.95 -3.44 -1.17
CA ALA A 191 -1.76 -3.55 -1.99
C ALA A 191 -1.74 -4.84 -2.82
N PHE A 192 -1.16 -4.73 -4.02
CA PHE A 192 -0.98 -5.82 -4.97
C PHE A 192 0.44 -5.86 -5.53
N ARG A 193 0.86 -7.06 -5.95
CA ARG A 193 2.08 -7.34 -6.70
C ARG A 193 1.74 -8.18 -7.92
N ALA A 194 2.65 -8.24 -8.89
CA ALA A 194 2.54 -9.19 -9.98
C ALA A 194 2.50 -10.63 -9.46
N ARG A 195 1.65 -11.48 -10.05
CA ARG A 195 1.57 -12.91 -9.70
C ARG A 195 2.87 -13.62 -10.06
N SER A 196 3.36 -13.39 -11.27
CA SER A 196 4.56 -14.04 -11.77
C SER A 196 5.78 -13.63 -10.95
N SER A 197 6.52 -14.60 -10.43
CA SER A 197 7.77 -14.28 -9.74
C SER A 197 8.89 -13.83 -10.69
N GLU A 198 8.71 -13.88 -12.01
CA GLU A 198 9.69 -13.36 -12.98
C GLU A 198 9.60 -11.85 -13.16
N VAL A 199 8.47 -11.28 -12.74
CA VAL A 199 8.31 -9.84 -12.71
C VAL A 199 9.07 -9.31 -11.48
N ARG A 200 9.73 -8.18 -11.68
CA ARG A 200 10.46 -7.49 -10.62
C ARG A 200 9.48 -7.08 -9.51
N ASP A 201 9.87 -7.33 -8.27
CA ASP A 201 9.12 -6.95 -7.08
C ASP A 201 9.98 -6.01 -6.25
N ASP A 202 9.65 -4.72 -6.32
CA ASP A 202 10.36 -3.62 -5.65
C ASP A 202 9.75 -3.27 -4.29
N THR A 203 9.08 -4.23 -3.64
CA THR A 203 8.47 -3.97 -2.33
C THR A 203 9.52 -3.48 -1.32
N ILE A 204 9.23 -2.36 -0.66
CA ILE A 204 10.06 -1.79 0.41
C ILE A 204 9.21 -1.61 1.67
N LEU A 205 9.72 -1.98 2.83
CA LEU A 205 8.94 -1.93 4.07
C LEU A 205 9.13 -0.64 4.86
N LYS A 206 9.96 0.28 4.36
CA LYS A 206 10.33 1.51 5.09
C LYS A 206 9.14 2.32 5.62
N LEU A 207 8.09 2.53 4.83
CA LEU A 207 6.97 3.36 5.29
C LEU A 207 5.98 2.60 6.18
N VAL A 208 5.76 1.32 5.90
CA VAL A 208 4.79 0.49 6.62
C VAL A 208 5.33 -0.11 7.92
N ARG A 209 6.65 -0.34 8.02
CA ARG A 209 7.32 -0.91 9.21
C ARG A 209 7.01 -0.17 10.50
N PRO A 210 7.17 1.17 10.62
CA PRO A 210 6.97 1.87 11.89
C PRO A 210 5.52 1.89 12.38
N ILE A 211 4.55 1.60 11.51
CA ILE A 211 3.12 1.64 11.82
C ILE A 211 2.49 0.24 11.89
N SER A 212 3.31 -0.82 11.80
CA SER A 212 2.85 -2.21 11.73
C SER A 212 3.26 -3.03 12.95
N ASN A 213 2.53 -4.12 13.21
CA ASN A 213 3.06 -5.25 13.95
C ASN A 213 4.19 -5.88 13.12
N ILE A 214 5.42 -5.74 13.62
CA ILE A 214 6.61 -6.12 12.88
C ILE A 214 6.72 -7.63 12.66
N ASP A 215 6.29 -8.44 13.64
CA ASP A 215 6.37 -9.89 13.54
C ASP A 215 5.44 -10.40 12.43
N GLU A 216 4.20 -9.90 12.39
CA GLU A 216 3.23 -10.29 11.35
C GLU A 216 3.68 -9.80 9.97
N LEU A 217 4.11 -8.54 9.87
CA LEU A 217 4.61 -7.95 8.63
C LEU A 217 5.80 -8.74 8.07
N TYR A 218 6.81 -9.03 8.90
CA TYR A 218 8.01 -9.75 8.46
C TYR A 218 7.72 -11.23 8.15
N ASN A 219 6.85 -11.89 8.92
CA ASN A 219 6.47 -13.27 8.64
C ASN A 219 5.83 -13.39 7.25
N GLU A 220 4.82 -12.56 6.95
CA GLU A 220 4.15 -12.64 5.66
C GLU A 220 5.04 -12.14 4.51
N TYR A 221 5.83 -11.07 4.74
CA TYR A 221 6.80 -10.58 3.77
C TYR A 221 7.83 -11.66 3.41
N ALA A 222 8.46 -12.28 4.41
CA ALA A 222 9.43 -13.35 4.18
C ALA A 222 8.77 -14.55 3.50
N GLN A 223 7.57 -14.94 3.94
CA GLN A 223 6.84 -16.07 3.36
C GLN A 223 6.64 -15.92 1.85
N TYR A 224 6.11 -14.78 1.37
CA TYR A 224 5.86 -14.64 -0.07
C TYR A 224 7.16 -14.46 -0.86
N ARG A 225 8.17 -13.76 -0.32
CA ARG A 225 9.46 -13.57 -1.00
C ARG A 225 10.22 -14.89 -1.14
N PHE A 226 10.19 -15.75 -0.12
CA PHE A 226 10.73 -17.11 -0.22
C PHE A 226 9.94 -17.96 -1.20
N GLY A 227 8.61 -17.86 -1.23
CA GLY A 227 7.79 -18.52 -2.25
C GLY A 227 8.16 -18.11 -3.68
N MET A 228 8.45 -16.83 -3.91
CA MET A 228 8.93 -16.34 -5.21
C MET A 228 10.26 -16.98 -5.61
N LEU A 229 11.22 -17.07 -4.67
CA LEU A 229 12.51 -17.72 -4.91
C LEU A 229 12.34 -19.21 -5.20
N GLU A 230 11.46 -19.91 -4.46
CA GLU A 230 11.15 -21.31 -4.72
C GLU A 230 10.65 -21.50 -6.15
N ASP A 231 9.70 -20.66 -6.59
CA ASP A 231 9.17 -20.68 -7.95
C ASP A 231 10.26 -20.42 -9.01
N ARG A 232 11.12 -19.42 -8.79
CA ARG A 232 12.23 -19.07 -9.69
C ARG A 232 13.23 -20.21 -9.81
N PHE A 233 13.70 -20.76 -8.68
CA PHE A 233 14.65 -21.88 -8.67
C PHE A 233 14.04 -23.14 -9.27
N ARG A 234 12.75 -23.43 -9.01
CA ARG A 234 12.04 -24.56 -9.60
C ARG A 234 12.00 -24.44 -11.12
N ARG A 235 11.70 -23.25 -11.66
CA ARG A 235 11.74 -23.00 -13.11
C ARG A 235 13.14 -23.11 -13.68
N ARG A 236 14.14 -22.50 -13.04
CA ARG A 236 15.54 -22.59 -13.51
C ARG A 236 16.02 -24.04 -13.55
N ARG A 237 15.74 -24.82 -12.50
CA ARG A 237 16.08 -26.25 -12.43
C ARG A 237 15.45 -27.03 -13.58
N LYS A 238 14.16 -26.82 -13.86
CA LYS A 238 13.49 -27.45 -15.01
C LYS A 238 14.18 -27.13 -16.34
N GLY A 239 14.62 -25.88 -16.54
CA GLY A 239 15.38 -25.50 -17.73
C GLY A 239 16.74 -26.21 -17.83
N VAL A 240 17.44 -26.36 -16.71
CA VAL A 240 18.70 -27.14 -16.65
C VAL A 240 18.44 -28.62 -16.96
N ASP A 241 17.41 -29.22 -16.37
CA ASP A 241 17.03 -30.62 -16.60
C ASP A 241 16.73 -30.86 -18.10
N GLN A 242 16.02 -29.94 -18.75
CA GLN A 242 15.74 -30.01 -20.20
C GLN A 242 17.02 -29.93 -21.04
N SER A 243 17.93 -29.01 -20.73
CA SER A 243 19.21 -28.89 -21.43
C SER A 243 20.07 -30.15 -21.30
N ILE A 244 20.05 -30.81 -20.13
CA ILE A 244 20.72 -32.11 -19.93
C ILE A 244 20.11 -33.18 -20.84
N LEU A 245 18.78 -33.29 -20.86
CA LEU A 245 18.07 -34.27 -21.68
C LEU A 245 18.33 -34.08 -23.18
N SER A 246 18.37 -32.83 -23.64
CA SER A 246 18.65 -32.50 -25.04
C SER A 246 20.15 -32.48 -25.38
N LYS A 247 21.03 -32.76 -24.40
CA LYS A 247 22.50 -32.64 -24.54
C LYS A 247 22.93 -31.26 -25.06
N ALA A 248 22.19 -30.21 -24.72
CA ALA A 248 22.55 -28.85 -25.07
C ALA A 248 23.79 -28.41 -24.26
N PRO A 249 24.65 -27.55 -24.83
CA PRO A 249 25.76 -26.97 -24.08
C PRO A 249 25.22 -26.13 -22.91
N PHE A 250 25.96 -26.13 -21.80
CA PHE A 250 25.58 -25.35 -20.62
C PHE A 250 25.74 -23.84 -20.88
N ASP A 251 24.66 -23.08 -20.71
CA ASP A 251 24.71 -21.62 -20.83
C ASP A 251 25.25 -20.98 -19.55
N VAL A 252 26.56 -20.73 -19.55
CA VAL A 252 27.27 -20.05 -18.46
C VAL A 252 26.76 -18.62 -18.27
N LYS A 253 26.46 -17.89 -19.36
CA LYS A 253 26.11 -16.47 -19.30
C LYS A 253 24.74 -16.30 -18.65
N GLU A 254 23.75 -17.05 -19.14
CA GLU A 254 22.39 -17.02 -18.63
C GLU A 254 22.34 -17.52 -17.18
N THR A 255 23.03 -18.62 -16.85
CA THR A 255 23.05 -19.12 -15.47
C THR A 255 23.66 -18.11 -14.50
N ARG A 256 24.76 -17.44 -14.88
CA ARG A 256 25.36 -16.39 -14.05
C ARG A 256 24.44 -15.17 -13.91
N ALA A 257 23.70 -14.80 -14.95
CA ALA A 257 22.74 -13.71 -14.89
C ALA A 257 21.61 -14.04 -13.89
N PHE A 258 21.04 -15.23 -13.98
CA PHE A 258 20.02 -15.72 -13.05
C PHE A 258 20.52 -15.71 -11.60
N ILE A 259 21.71 -16.23 -11.33
CA ILE A 259 22.30 -16.25 -9.98
C ILE A 259 22.45 -14.83 -9.43
N ARG A 260 22.99 -13.90 -10.23
CA ARG A 260 23.17 -12.50 -9.81
C ARG A 260 21.85 -11.80 -9.52
N GLU A 261 20.81 -12.09 -10.30
CA GLU A 261 19.47 -11.56 -10.05
C GLU A 261 18.93 -12.05 -8.69
N GLN A 262 19.12 -13.33 -8.36
CA GLN A 262 18.66 -13.87 -7.07
C GLN A 262 19.47 -13.33 -5.90
N ILE A 263 20.77 -13.09 -6.08
CA ILE A 263 21.62 -12.42 -5.08
C ILE A 263 21.05 -11.01 -4.80
N LYS A 264 20.81 -10.21 -5.84
CA LYS A 264 20.23 -8.86 -5.67
C LYS A 264 18.87 -8.87 -4.98
N PHE A 265 18.04 -9.86 -5.30
CA PHE A 265 16.73 -10.02 -4.65
C PHE A 265 16.85 -10.34 -3.16
N LEU A 266 17.83 -11.16 -2.78
CA LEU A 266 18.13 -11.48 -1.39
C LEU A 266 18.76 -10.29 -0.65
N GLU A 267 19.67 -9.56 -1.27
CA GLU A 267 20.25 -8.32 -0.73
C GLU A 267 19.14 -7.29 -0.45
N GLN A 268 18.25 -7.04 -1.41
CA GLN A 268 17.09 -6.16 -1.20
C GLN A 268 16.20 -6.67 -0.06
N MET A 269 15.97 -7.97 0.03
CA MET A 269 15.16 -8.57 1.08
C MET A 269 15.78 -8.39 2.47
N GLU A 270 17.09 -8.58 2.59
CA GLU A 270 17.89 -8.36 3.81
C GLU A 270 17.79 -6.90 4.26
N GLU A 271 17.92 -5.94 3.35
CA GLU A 271 17.77 -4.50 3.68
C GLU A 271 16.39 -4.14 4.25
N GLN A 272 15.34 -4.90 3.88
CA GLN A 272 13.98 -4.65 4.37
C GLN A 272 13.69 -5.31 5.73
N ILE A 273 14.40 -6.39 6.10
CA ILE A 273 14.20 -7.10 7.37
C ILE A 273 15.27 -6.63 8.35
N MET A 274 14.89 -5.64 9.16
CA MET A 274 15.79 -5.01 10.12
C MET A 274 15.43 -5.37 11.55
N GLU A 275 16.46 -5.53 12.39
CA GLU A 275 16.32 -5.64 13.85
C GLU A 275 15.61 -4.40 14.43
N GLU A 276 14.87 -4.63 15.52
CA GLU A 276 13.99 -3.60 16.08
C GLU A 276 14.73 -2.30 16.45
N ASP A 277 15.87 -2.46 17.11
CA ASP A 277 16.72 -1.35 17.52
C ASP A 277 17.27 -0.56 16.33
N ASP A 278 17.57 -1.23 15.22
CA ASP A 278 18.24 -0.60 14.08
C ASP A 278 17.26 0.24 13.26
N TRP A 279 16.05 -0.27 13.00
CA TRP A 279 15.08 0.56 12.32
C TRP A 279 14.57 1.66 13.24
N LYS A 280 14.36 1.43 14.55
CA LYS A 280 13.97 2.51 15.48
C LYS A 280 14.99 3.64 15.53
N LYS A 281 16.29 3.36 15.47
CA LYS A 281 17.33 4.41 15.37
C LYS A 281 17.17 5.27 14.13
N LEU A 282 16.79 4.69 12.99
CA LEU A 282 16.56 5.43 11.75
C LEU A 282 15.41 6.46 11.89
N TYR A 283 14.35 6.12 12.63
CA TYR A 283 13.20 7.02 12.80
C TYR A 283 13.33 7.96 14.00
N ASN A 284 14.01 7.55 15.07
CA ASN A 284 14.21 8.38 16.27
C ASN A 284 15.39 9.37 16.13
N GLY A 285 16.26 9.17 15.13
CA GLY A 285 17.40 10.05 14.83
C GLY A 285 17.13 11.12 13.77
N SER A 286 15.86 11.34 13.39
CA SER A 286 15.41 12.32 12.38
C SER A 286 14.75 13.54 13.01
#